data_AF-A0A945EWL3-F1
#
_entry.id   AF-A0A945EWL3-F1
#
_cell.length_a   1.000
_cell.length_b   1.000
_cell.length_c   1.000
_cell.angle_alpha   90.00
_cell.angle_beta   90.00
_cell.angle_gamma   90.00
#
_symmetry.space_group_name_H-M   'P 1'
#
loop_
_entity.id
_entity.type
_entity.pdbx_description
1 polymer ?
#
loop_
_entity_poly.entity_id
_entity_poly.type
_entity_poly.pdbx_seq_one_letter_code
_entity_poly.pdbx_strand_id
1 'polypeptide(L)'
;MKISKKAFLGIVLIGLSFNILAQVGIGTSNPHVSAALEIQSTSKGFLFPRMTEVARDAISNIATGLTIYCTDCGTSGEGVLQVYNASKWEDLNDFVSASTGGVFNEKVGIGTTPLYA
;
A
#
# COMPACT_ATOMS: atom_id res chain seq x y z
N MET A 1 38.06 -29.35 -22.94
CA MET A 1 38.39 -27.91 -22.90
C MET A 1 38.87 -27.59 -21.48
N LYS A 2 40.16 -27.25 -21.28
CA LYS A 2 40.71 -26.93 -19.95
C LYS A 2 40.54 -25.42 -19.70
N ILE A 3 39.62 -25.05 -18.82
CA ILE A 3 39.45 -23.64 -18.41
C ILE A 3 40.60 -23.30 -17.46
N SER A 4 41.30 -22.18 -17.72
CA SER A 4 42.41 -21.75 -16.86
C SER A 4 41.88 -21.20 -15.54
N LYS A 5 42.60 -21.43 -14.43
CA LYS A 5 42.20 -20.95 -13.08
C LYS A 5 41.93 -19.43 -13.05
N LYS A 6 42.66 -18.66 -13.88
CA LYS A 6 42.48 -17.21 -14.04
C LYS A 6 41.18 -16.87 -14.77
N ALA A 7 40.84 -17.62 -15.83
CA ALA A 7 39.55 -17.46 -16.52
C ALA A 7 38.38 -17.83 -15.60
N PHE A 8 38.54 -18.85 -14.76
CA PHE A 8 37.54 -19.21 -13.75
C PHE A 8 37.33 -18.09 -12.71
N LEU A 9 38.40 -17.52 -12.18
CA LEU A 9 38.34 -16.42 -11.21
C LEU A 9 37.67 -15.16 -11.81
N GLY A 10 37.94 -14.86 -13.08
CA GLY A 10 37.34 -13.72 -13.78
C GLY A 10 35.82 -13.88 -13.99
N ILE A 11 35.37 -15.08 -14.35
CA ILE A 11 33.93 -15.37 -14.51
C ILE A 11 33.20 -15.26 -13.15
N VAL A 12 33.82 -15.74 -12.07
CA VAL A 12 33.26 -15.63 -10.71
C VAL A 12 33.16 -14.17 -10.25
N LEU A 13 34.18 -13.34 -10.51
CA LEU A 13 34.14 -11.91 -10.14
C LEU A 13 33.04 -11.13 -10.87
N ILE A 14 32.84 -11.41 -12.16
CA ILE A 14 31.78 -10.76 -12.98
C ILE A 14 30.39 -11.20 -12.49
N GLY A 15 30.21 -12.48 -12.15
CA GLY A 15 28.94 -12.99 -11.61
C GLY A 15 28.51 -12.39 -10.27
N LEU A 16 29.47 -11.99 -9.42
CA LEU A 16 29.20 -11.37 -8.11
C LEU A 16 28.76 -9.90 -8.19
N SER A 17 28.87 -9.26 -9.36
CA SER A 17 28.59 -7.82 -9.53
C SER A 17 27.15 -7.52 -9.99
N PHE A 18 26.33 -8.55 -10.23
CA PHE A 18 24.93 -8.38 -10.62
C PHE A 18 24.05 -8.21 -9.37
N ASN A 19 23.76 -6.97 -9.00
CA ASN A 19 22.69 -6.66 -8.08
C ASN A 19 21.36 -6.91 -8.80
N ILE A 20 20.72 -8.05 -8.55
CA ILE A 20 19.33 -8.28 -8.95
C ILE A 20 18.44 -7.39 -8.08
N LEU A 21 18.03 -6.22 -8.59
CA LEU A 21 17.01 -5.40 -7.93
C LEU A 21 15.68 -6.17 -8.00
N ALA A 22 15.20 -6.69 -6.86
CA ALA A 22 13.97 -7.48 -6.77
C ALA A 22 12.69 -6.62 -6.76
N GLN A 23 12.70 -5.48 -7.46
CA GLN A 23 11.54 -4.59 -7.56
C GLN A 23 10.60 -5.06 -8.68
N VAL A 24 9.31 -5.08 -8.40
CA VAL A 24 8.27 -5.51 -9.34
C VAL A 24 7.64 -4.28 -9.97
N GLY A 25 7.79 -4.11 -11.28
CA GLY A 25 7.09 -3.11 -12.07
C GLY A 25 5.97 -3.74 -12.90
N ILE A 26 4.75 -3.21 -12.79
CA ILE A 26 3.63 -3.56 -13.68
C ILE A 26 3.27 -2.33 -14.49
N GLY A 27 3.50 -2.37 -15.81
CA GLY A 27 3.26 -1.23 -16.69
C GLY A 27 4.35 -0.14 -16.65
N THR A 28 5.42 -0.36 -15.89
CA THR A 28 6.64 0.47 -15.88
C THR A 28 7.89 -0.42 -15.94
N SER A 29 8.89 -0.02 -16.73
CA SER A 29 10.21 -0.67 -16.77
C SER A 29 11.22 -0.04 -15.81
N ASN A 30 10.87 1.09 -15.21
CA ASN A 30 11.70 1.80 -14.25
C ASN A 30 10.86 2.17 -13.02
N PRO A 31 10.57 1.19 -12.14
CA PRO A 31 9.91 1.46 -10.87
C PRO A 31 10.71 2.50 -10.06
N HIS A 32 10.01 3.30 -9.27
CA HIS A 32 10.62 4.25 -8.37
C HIS A 32 11.57 3.54 -7.40
N VAL A 33 12.72 4.13 -7.10
CA VAL A 33 13.78 3.52 -6.28
C VAL A 33 13.35 3.17 -4.85
N SER A 34 12.29 3.80 -4.35
CA SER A 34 11.71 3.50 -3.05
C SER A 34 10.56 2.49 -3.10
N ALA A 35 10.19 1.99 -4.28
CA ALA A 35 9.06 1.08 -4.47
C ALA A 35 9.55 -0.37 -4.61
N ALA A 36 9.05 -1.24 -3.74
CA ALA A 36 9.20 -2.69 -3.95
C ALA A 36 8.23 -3.20 -5.05
N LEU A 37 7.08 -2.56 -5.20
CA LEU A 37 6.07 -2.82 -6.24
C LEU A 37 5.53 -1.47 -6.75
N GLU A 38 5.58 -1.24 -8.06
CA GLU A 38 4.91 -0.11 -8.72
C GLU A 38 3.98 -0.60 -9.82
N ILE A 39 2.76 -0.07 -9.85
CA ILE A 39 1.78 -0.33 -10.90
C ILE A 39 1.47 0.99 -11.60
N GLN A 40 1.81 1.09 -12.88
CA GLN A 40 1.52 2.24 -13.72
C GLN A 40 0.51 1.84 -14.80
N SER A 41 -0.68 2.45 -14.78
CA SER A 41 -1.69 2.26 -15.82
C SER A 41 -2.60 3.48 -15.90
N THR A 42 -3.05 3.82 -17.12
CA THR A 42 -4.03 4.88 -17.37
C THR A 42 -5.46 4.35 -17.52
N SER A 43 -5.64 3.03 -17.60
CA SER A 43 -6.93 2.39 -17.91
C SER A 43 -7.31 1.24 -17.00
N LYS A 44 -6.40 0.79 -16.13
CA LYS A 44 -6.62 -0.32 -15.18
C LYS A 44 -6.28 0.12 -13.76
N GLY A 45 -6.99 -0.42 -12.79
CA GLY A 45 -6.71 -0.24 -11.36
C GLY A 45 -6.15 -1.49 -10.71
N PHE A 46 -5.84 -1.39 -9.41
CA PHE A 46 -5.54 -2.53 -8.57
C PHE A 46 -6.83 -3.05 -7.92
N LEU A 47 -7.15 -4.31 -8.16
CA LEU A 47 -8.30 -4.96 -7.51
C LEU A 47 -7.82 -5.65 -6.24
N PHE A 48 -8.10 -5.04 -5.09
CA PHE A 48 -7.82 -5.64 -3.78
C PHE A 48 -8.59 -6.97 -3.60
N PRO A 49 -8.10 -7.89 -2.75
CA PRO A 49 -8.85 -9.07 -2.35
C PRO A 49 -10.25 -8.69 -1.86
N ARG A 50 -11.29 -9.32 -2.42
CA ARG A 50 -12.70 -9.07 -2.08
C ARG A 50 -13.25 -10.19 -1.22
N MET A 51 -13.90 -9.84 -0.11
CA MET A 51 -14.45 -10.83 0.82
C MET A 51 -15.61 -10.26 1.63
N THR A 52 -16.41 -11.11 2.25
CA THR A 52 -17.42 -10.68 3.21
C THR A 52 -16.80 -10.37 4.58
N GLU A 53 -17.54 -9.71 5.45
CA GLU A 53 -17.18 -9.45 6.84
C GLU A 53 -16.83 -10.76 7.56
N VAL A 54 -17.66 -11.79 7.41
CA VAL A 54 -17.43 -13.11 8.02
C VAL A 54 -16.11 -13.72 7.54
N ALA A 55 -15.80 -13.62 6.25
CA ALA A 55 -14.55 -14.15 5.70
C ALA A 55 -13.33 -13.33 6.12
N ARG A 56 -13.47 -12.00 6.23
CA ARG A 56 -12.46 -11.08 6.74
C ARG A 56 -12.11 -11.40 8.20
N ASP A 57 -13.12 -11.63 9.03
CA ASP A 57 -12.95 -11.90 10.46
C ASP A 57 -12.40 -13.32 10.72
N ALA A 58 -12.52 -14.21 9.73
CA ALA A 58 -11.89 -15.54 9.77
C ALA A 58 -10.39 -15.53 9.45
N ILE A 59 -9.80 -14.39 9.04
CA ILE A 59 -8.35 -14.31 8.78
C ILE A 59 -7.59 -14.42 10.10
N SER A 60 -6.72 -15.44 10.20
CA SER A 60 -5.78 -15.59 11.31
C SER A 60 -4.45 -14.92 11.01
N ASN A 61 -3.72 -14.49 12.05
CA ASN A 61 -2.41 -13.84 11.93
C ASN A 61 -2.41 -12.63 10.97
N ILE A 62 -3.42 -11.76 11.10
CA ILE A 62 -3.58 -10.58 10.23
C ILE A 62 -2.35 -9.68 10.35
N ALA A 63 -1.75 -9.34 9.22
CA ALA A 63 -0.64 -8.40 9.16
C ALA A 63 -1.13 -6.95 9.26
N THR A 64 -0.44 -6.12 10.04
CA THR A 64 -0.67 -4.67 10.06
C THR A 64 -0.46 -4.08 8.66
N GLY A 65 -1.40 -3.26 8.21
CA GLY A 65 -1.40 -2.68 6.87
C GLY A 65 -1.98 -3.58 5.79
N LEU A 66 -2.55 -4.75 6.15
CA LEU A 66 -3.31 -5.56 5.18
C LEU A 66 -4.53 -4.79 4.69
N THR A 67 -4.64 -4.62 3.38
CA THR A 67 -5.74 -3.90 2.72
C THR A 67 -6.62 -4.86 1.94
N ILE A 68 -7.92 -4.81 2.18
CA ILE A 68 -8.94 -5.64 1.52
C ILE A 68 -10.15 -4.79 1.16
N TYR A 69 -10.96 -5.28 0.21
CA TYR A 69 -12.28 -4.72 -0.06
C TYR A 69 -13.34 -5.64 0.55
N CYS A 70 -14.01 -5.17 1.61
CA CYS A 70 -15.10 -5.91 2.20
C CYS A 70 -16.39 -5.64 1.43
N THR A 71 -17.14 -6.68 1.03
CA THR A 71 -18.29 -6.54 0.12
C THR A 71 -19.62 -6.26 0.80
N ASP A 72 -19.72 -6.50 2.10
CA ASP A 72 -20.92 -6.35 2.93
C ASP A 72 -20.64 -5.60 4.24
N CYS A 73 -19.49 -4.92 4.31
CA CYS A 73 -19.15 -4.00 5.40
C CYS A 73 -19.63 -2.56 5.12
N GLY A 74 -19.45 -1.70 6.12
CA GLY A 74 -19.81 -0.27 6.08
C GLY A 74 -21.22 -0.02 6.62
N THR A 75 -21.55 1.25 6.92
CA THR A 75 -22.80 1.64 7.59
C THR A 75 -24.08 1.18 6.88
N SER A 76 -24.02 0.99 5.55
CA SER A 76 -25.15 0.57 4.71
C SER A 76 -24.97 -0.82 4.07
N GLY A 77 -23.89 -1.55 4.38
CA GLY A 77 -23.60 -2.85 3.77
C GLY A 77 -23.26 -2.82 2.27
N GLU A 78 -22.87 -1.66 1.73
CA GLU A 78 -22.56 -1.45 0.30
C GLU A 78 -21.16 -1.93 -0.09
N GLY A 79 -20.34 -2.28 0.91
CA GLY A 79 -18.95 -2.66 0.75
C GLY A 79 -18.01 -1.46 0.83
N VAL A 80 -16.86 -1.67 1.47
CA VAL A 80 -15.89 -0.63 1.80
C VAL A 80 -14.47 -1.18 1.76
N LEU A 81 -13.54 -0.35 1.30
CA LEU A 81 -12.12 -0.66 1.35
C LEU A 81 -11.63 -0.48 2.80
N GLN A 82 -11.00 -1.50 3.37
CA GLN A 82 -10.55 -1.52 4.75
C GLN A 82 -9.06 -1.79 4.88
N VAL A 83 -8.44 -1.22 5.91
CA VAL A 83 -7.04 -1.49 6.30
C VAL A 83 -6.99 -1.99 7.74
N TYR A 84 -6.24 -3.05 7.99
CA TYR A 84 -6.02 -3.53 9.34
C TYR A 84 -4.93 -2.71 10.05
N ASN A 85 -5.28 -2.04 11.16
CA ASN A 85 -4.37 -1.16 11.90
C ASN A 85 -3.65 -1.84 13.09
N ALA A 86 -3.50 -3.17 13.06
CA ALA A 86 -3.02 -4.02 14.15
C ALA A 86 -4.02 -4.29 15.30
N SER A 87 -5.16 -3.59 15.35
CA SER A 87 -6.19 -3.80 16.39
C SER A 87 -7.58 -4.02 15.80
N LYS A 88 -7.94 -3.28 14.75
CA LYS A 88 -9.23 -3.35 14.07
C LYS A 88 -9.09 -3.05 12.58
N TRP A 89 -10.14 -3.37 11.85
CA TRP A 89 -10.34 -2.91 10.48
C TRP A 89 -10.83 -1.46 10.49
N GLU A 90 -10.16 -0.60 9.73
CA GLU A 90 -10.54 0.80 9.54
C GLU A 90 -11.05 1.01 8.11
N ASP A 91 -12.17 1.71 7.98
CA ASP A 91 -12.76 2.06 6.70
C ASP A 91 -12.01 3.23 6.06
N LEU A 92 -11.57 3.08 4.81
CA LEU A 92 -10.88 4.15 4.07
C LEU A 92 -11.83 5.21 3.49
N ASN A 93 -13.14 5.07 3.68
CA ASN A 93 -14.13 6.06 3.29
C ASN A 93 -14.39 7.12 4.38
N ASP A 94 -13.77 6.99 5.57
CA ASP A 94 -13.97 7.92 6.69
C ASP A 94 -13.11 9.19 6.55
N PHE A 95 -13.25 9.89 5.42
CA PHE A 95 -12.91 11.31 5.41
C PHE A 95 -14.14 12.05 5.97
N VAL A 96 -14.16 12.25 7.30
CA VAL A 96 -15.08 13.20 7.93
C VAL A 96 -14.82 14.58 7.34
N SER A 97 -15.51 14.90 6.24
CA SER A 97 -15.82 16.28 5.94
C SER A 97 -16.67 16.76 7.11
N ALA A 98 -16.19 17.74 7.87
CA ALA A 98 -16.96 18.34 8.95
C ALA A 98 -18.23 18.99 8.38
N SER A 99 -19.27 18.21 8.14
CA SER A 99 -20.60 18.67 7.75
C SER A 99 -21.62 18.45 8.86
N THR A 100 -21.20 18.00 10.05
CA THR A 100 -22.08 18.02 11.23
C THR A 100 -21.28 18.26 12.51
N GLY A 101 -21.00 19.54 12.79
CA GLY A 101 -20.83 20.04 14.16
C GLY A 101 -19.65 19.58 15.01
N GLY A 102 -18.69 18.82 14.46
CA GLY A 102 -17.46 18.47 15.16
C GLY A 102 -16.56 19.69 15.35
N VAL A 103 -16.53 20.26 16.55
CA VAL A 103 -15.59 21.32 16.92
C VAL A 103 -14.20 20.69 17.09
N PHE A 104 -13.29 20.95 16.15
CA PHE A 104 -11.87 20.63 16.36
C PHE A 104 -11.30 21.65 17.37
N ASN A 105 -11.03 21.21 18.59
CA ASN A 105 -10.52 22.06 19.67
C ASN A 105 -8.99 22.26 19.62
N GLU A 106 -8.35 21.86 18.52
CA GLU A 106 -6.93 22.04 18.27
C GLU A 106 -6.77 22.63 16.87
N LYS A 107 -5.84 23.58 16.73
CA LYS A 107 -5.73 24.52 15.59
C LYS A 107 -5.76 23.84 14.21
N VAL A 108 -6.95 23.62 13.66
CA VAL A 108 -7.10 23.34 12.23
C VAL A 108 -7.12 24.68 11.51
N GLY A 109 -5.99 25.05 10.90
CA GLY A 109 -5.87 26.24 10.08
C GLY A 109 -6.69 26.14 8.80
N ILE A 110 -8.00 26.35 8.88
CA ILE A 110 -8.85 26.60 7.71
C ILE A 110 -8.98 28.10 7.51
N GLY A 111 -8.12 28.63 6.64
CA GLY A 111 -8.41 29.79 5.79
C GLY A 111 -8.83 31.12 6.43
N THR A 112 -8.66 31.35 7.72
CA THR A 112 -8.85 32.68 8.31
C THR A 112 -7.57 33.13 8.99
N THR A 113 -7.05 34.28 8.57
CA THR A 113 -5.96 34.96 9.25
C THR A 113 -6.40 35.28 10.68
N PRO A 114 -5.66 34.87 11.72
CA PRO A 114 -6.03 35.20 13.09
C PRO A 114 -6.00 36.72 13.26
N LEU A 115 -7.15 37.32 13.57
CA LEU A 115 -7.19 38.66 14.13
C LEU A 115 -6.74 38.53 15.60
N TYR A 116 -5.56 39.05 15.91
CA TYR A 116 -5.13 39.23 17.29
C TYR A 116 -6.02 40.31 17.91
N ALA A 117 -6.79 39.92 18.92
CA ALA A 117 -7.26 40.80 19.98
C ALA A 117 -6.53 40.41 21.26
#